data_AF-A0A2N6SLH8-F1
#
_entry.id   AF-A0A2N6SLH8-F1
#
_cell.length_a   1.000
_cell.length_b   1.000
_cell.length_c   1.000
_cell.angle_alpha   90.00
_cell.angle_beta   90.00
_cell.angle_gamma   90.00
#
_symmetry.space_group_name_H-M   'P 1'
#
loop_
_entity.id
_entity.type
_entity.pdbx_description
1 polymer ?
#
loop_
_entity_poly.entity_id
_entity_poly.type
_entity_poly.pdbx_seq_one_letter_code
_entity_poly.pdbx_strand_id
1 'polypeptide(L)'
;MNALPITIQQDILTQYEPLVHHVLKRLSINPLSSDYDDFAQVARIALLHAAHHTKVNPLSKIEKDRYQFISFARSRMLWAVTDELRKLGNYKDKETTVEMSRPPKVRPKNLTFGGIFMTKYSLETKL
;
A
#
# COMPACT_ATOMS: atom_id res chain seq x y z
N MET A 1 27.45 -0.33 -0.91
CA MET A 1 26.60 -0.10 0.28
C MET A 1 26.49 -1.44 1.00
N ASN A 2 26.94 -1.53 2.25
CA ASN A 2 26.83 -2.79 3.01
C ASN A 2 25.49 -2.78 3.75
N ALA A 3 24.56 -3.66 3.35
CA ALA A 3 23.32 -3.86 4.07
C ALA A 3 23.60 -4.32 5.51
N LEU A 4 22.72 -3.97 6.45
CA LEU A 4 22.80 -4.51 7.81
C LEU A 4 22.77 -6.05 7.74
N PRO A 5 23.55 -6.76 8.58
CA PRO A 5 23.44 -8.20 8.71
C PRO A 5 21.99 -8.63 8.92
N ILE A 6 21.57 -9.73 8.28
CA ILE A 6 20.18 -10.23 8.34
C ILE A 6 19.72 -10.41 9.79
N THR A 7 20.58 -10.95 10.66
CA THR A 7 20.29 -11.12 12.08
C THR A 7 19.91 -9.81 12.77
N ILE A 8 20.65 -8.73 12.49
CA ILE A 8 20.41 -7.41 13.08
C ILE A 8 19.09 -6.83 12.56
N GLN A 9 18.77 -7.04 11.28
CA GLN A 9 17.48 -6.61 10.73
C GLN A 9 16.32 -7.31 11.44
N GLN A 10 16.44 -8.62 11.67
CA GLN A 10 15.41 -9.40 12.36
C GLN A 10 15.22 -8.95 13.81
N ASP A 11 16.31 -8.65 14.52
CA ASP A 11 16.24 -8.12 15.89
C ASP A 11 15.52 -6.78 15.95
N ILE A 12 15.82 -5.88 15.00
CA ILE A 12 15.16 -4.56 14.88
C ILE A 12 13.67 -4.74 14.59
N LEU A 13 13.31 -5.58 13.62
CA LEU A 13 11.91 -5.84 13.29
C LEU A 13 11.16 -6.39 14.50
N THR A 14 11.73 -7.39 15.18
CA THR A 14 11.11 -8.01 16.36
C THR A 14 10.94 -7.01 17.50
N GLN A 15 11.96 -6.20 17.79
CA GLN A 15 11.92 -5.22 18.87
C GLN A 15 10.89 -4.10 18.61
N TYR A 16 10.71 -3.70 17.36
CA TYR A 16 9.89 -2.54 16.99
C TYR A 16 8.60 -2.88 16.25
N GLU A 17 8.22 -4.16 16.14
CA GLU A 17 6.93 -4.58 15.57
C GLU A 17 5.71 -3.88 16.24
N PRO A 18 5.67 -3.69 17.57
CA PRO A 18 4.58 -2.92 18.18
C PRO A 18 4.49 -1.47 17.66
N LEU A 19 5.62 -0.87 17.28
CA LEU A 19 5.65 0.47 16.70
C LEU A 19 5.04 0.50 15.29
N VAL A 20 5.23 -0.57 14.50
CA VAL A 20 4.60 -0.74 13.19
C VAL A 20 3.09 -0.72 13.33
N HIS A 21 2.53 -1.59 14.17
CA HIS A 21 1.08 -1.64 14.41
C HIS A 21 0.53 -0.33 14.97
N HIS A 22 1.30 0.35 15.83
CA HIS A 22 0.92 1.65 16.36
C HIS A 22 0.86 2.75 15.28
N VAL A 23 1.74 2.71 14.28
CA VAL A 23 1.69 3.62 13.13
C VAL A 23 0.46 3.35 12.28
N LEU A 24 0.18 2.10 11.95
CA LEU A 24 -1.00 1.72 11.16
C LEU A 24 -2.31 2.11 11.86
N LYS A 25 -2.40 1.84 13.17
CA LYS A 25 -3.54 2.26 13.99
C LYS A 25 -3.73 3.79 13.97
N ARG A 26 -2.64 4.57 14.00
CA ARG A 26 -2.70 6.04 13.94
C ARG A 26 -3.22 6.55 12.58
N LEU A 27 -2.98 5.80 11.51
CA LEU A 27 -3.51 6.10 10.18
C LEU A 27 -4.92 5.51 9.98
N SER A 28 -5.55 4.99 11.03
CA SER A 28 -6.88 4.38 11.00
C SER A 28 -6.99 3.19 10.02
N ILE A 29 -5.88 2.50 9.75
CA ILE A 29 -5.87 1.30 8.92
C ILE A 29 -6.39 0.12 9.77
N ASN A 30 -7.44 -0.53 9.29
CA ASN A 30 -8.10 -1.63 10.00
C ASN A 30 -7.25 -2.91 9.94
N PRO A 31 -6.92 -3.55 11.07
CA PRO A 31 -6.24 -4.85 11.10
C PRO A 31 -6.93 -5.97 10.30
N LEU A 32 -8.23 -5.86 10.06
CA LEU A 32 -9.00 -6.84 9.30
C LEU A 32 -9.11 -6.50 7.80
N SER A 33 -8.53 -5.39 7.34
CA SER A 33 -8.51 -5.09 5.90
C SER A 33 -7.53 -6.00 5.17
N SER A 34 -7.88 -6.43 3.96
CA SER A 34 -6.97 -7.19 3.07
C SER A 34 -5.61 -6.51 2.90
N ASP A 35 -5.61 -5.17 2.85
CA ASP A 35 -4.44 -4.37 2.54
C ASP A 35 -3.55 -4.13 3.79
N TYR A 36 -3.95 -4.64 4.96
CA TYR A 36 -3.27 -4.36 6.22
C TYR A 36 -1.82 -4.87 6.21
N ASP A 37 -1.63 -6.09 5.75
CA ASP A 37 -0.31 -6.74 5.71
C ASP A 37 0.62 -6.04 4.72
N ASP A 38 0.09 -5.52 3.62
CA ASP A 38 0.85 -4.73 2.65
C ASP A 38 1.35 -3.41 3.28
N PHE A 39 0.48 -2.69 4.00
CA PHE A 39 0.89 -1.48 4.71
C PHE A 39 1.86 -1.78 5.86
N ALA A 40 1.68 -2.91 6.56
CA ALA A 40 2.63 -3.37 7.57
C ALA A 40 4.00 -3.65 6.96
N GLN A 41 4.05 -4.27 5.78
CA GLN A 41 5.29 -4.51 5.07
C GLN A 41 5.99 -3.21 4.66
N VAL A 42 5.24 -2.22 4.13
CA VAL A 42 5.77 -0.89 3.81
C VAL A 42 6.37 -0.21 5.03
N ALA A 43 5.67 -0.27 6.18
CA ALA A 43 6.17 0.27 7.44
C ALA A 43 7.44 -0.44 7.93
N ARG A 44 7.51 -1.78 7.84
CA ARG A 44 8.72 -2.56 8.21
C ARG A 44 9.93 -2.20 7.33
N ILE A 45 9.73 -2.02 6.02
CA ILE A 45 10.79 -1.57 5.11
C ILE A 45 11.27 -0.17 5.53
N ALA A 46 10.33 0.76 5.79
CA ALA A 46 10.67 2.11 6.22
C ALA A 46 11.41 2.13 7.58
N LEU A 47 11.06 1.23 8.50
CA LEU A 47 11.75 1.03 9.78
C LEU A 47 13.21 0.58 9.59
N LEU A 48 13.46 -0.42 8.74
CA LEU A 48 14.81 -0.88 8.43
C LEU A 48 15.63 0.21 7.74
N HIS A 49 15.02 0.96 6.83
CA HIS A 49 15.65 2.14 6.24
C HIS A 49 16.00 3.19 7.31
N ALA A 50 15.10 3.46 8.27
CA ALA A 50 15.39 4.37 9.37
C ALA A 50 16.55 3.87 10.24
N ALA A 51 16.61 2.57 10.52
CA ALA A 51 17.71 1.94 11.26
C ALA A 51 19.06 2.04 10.55
N HIS A 52 19.07 2.03 9.21
CA HIS A 52 20.30 2.20 8.43
C HIS A 52 20.79 3.65 8.39
N HIS A 53 19.89 4.64 8.46
CA HIS A 53 20.23 6.07 8.27
C HIS A 53 20.30 6.87 9.57
N THR A 54 19.99 6.24 10.70
CA THR A 54 20.06 6.89 12.01
C THR A 54 21.51 7.07 12.47
N LYS A 55 21.75 8.14 13.23
CA LYS A 55 23.04 8.38 13.90
C LYS A 55 23.16 7.66 15.24
N VAL A 56 22.04 7.18 15.79
CA VAL A 56 21.98 6.47 17.07
C VAL A 56 21.81 4.96 16.84
N ASN A 57 22.34 4.13 17.74
CA ASN A 57 22.19 2.69 17.65
C ASN A 57 20.73 2.27 17.96
N PRO A 58 19.99 1.66 17.01
CA PRO A 58 18.60 1.21 17.21
C PRO A 58 18.45 0.18 18.33
N LEU A 59 19.49 -0.63 18.59
CA LEU A 59 19.50 -1.66 19.62
C LEU A 59 20.19 -1.19 20.91
N SER A 60 20.43 0.12 21.04
CA SER A 60 21.03 0.71 22.24
C SER A 60 20.15 0.42 23.47
N LYS A 61 20.78 0.09 24.59
CA LYS A 61 20.10 0.01 25.90
C LYS A 61 19.93 1.39 26.55
N ILE A 62 20.57 2.42 26.01
CA ILE A 62 20.48 3.80 26.50
C ILE A 62 19.10 4.35 26.12
N GLU A 63 18.33 4.75 27.13
CA GLU A 63 16.95 5.19 26.96
C GLU A 63 16.80 6.40 26.03
N LYS A 64 17.71 7.37 26.14
CA LYS A 64 17.74 8.56 25.27
C LYS A 64 17.87 8.20 23.78
N ASP A 65 18.80 7.32 23.45
CA ASP A 65 19.03 6.87 22.07
C ASP A 65 17.80 6.14 21.52
N ARG A 66 17.18 5.30 22.36
CA ARG A 66 15.96 4.58 22.00
C ARG A 66 14.81 5.53 21.67
N TYR A 67 14.54 6.52 22.51
CA TYR A 67 13.46 7.48 22.24
C TYR A 67 13.74 8.31 20.99
N GLN A 68 14.99 8.72 20.78
CA GLN A 68 15.40 9.44 19.58
C GLN A 68 15.16 8.58 18.33
N PHE A 69 15.55 7.31 18.37
CA PHE A 69 15.30 6.37 17.28
C PHE A 69 13.81 6.14 17.03
N ILE A 70 13.02 5.89 18.08
CA ILE A 70 11.57 5.68 17.98
C ILE A 70 10.88 6.86 17.29
N SER A 71 11.19 8.08 17.72
CA SER A 71 10.61 9.30 17.14
C SER A 71 10.97 9.44 15.65
N PHE A 72 12.23 9.18 15.31
CA PHE A 72 12.70 9.23 13.92
C PHE A 72 12.04 8.15 13.05
N ALA A 73 12.10 6.88 13.48
CA ALA A 73 11.54 5.75 12.75
C ALA A 73 10.03 5.91 12.54
N ARG A 74 9.30 6.36 13.57
CA ARG A 74 7.86 6.63 13.48
C ARG A 74 7.53 7.64 12.40
N SER A 75 8.29 8.73 12.31
CA SER A 75 8.10 9.76 11.29
C SER A 75 8.30 9.21 9.88
N ARG A 76 9.35 8.40 9.69
CA ARG A 76 9.64 7.76 8.40
C ARG A 76 8.56 6.75 7.97
N MET A 77 8.09 5.92 8.91
CA MET A 77 6.99 4.98 8.64
C MET A 77 5.68 5.69 8.30
N LEU A 78 5.32 6.74 9.04
CA LEU A 78 4.11 7.54 8.74
C LEU A 78 4.15 8.09 7.33
N TRP A 79 5.28 8.66 6.90
CA TRP A 79 5.43 9.18 5.53
C TRP A 79 5.33 8.09 4.49
N ALA A 80 6.00 6.95 4.68
CA ALA A 80 5.99 5.84 3.73
C ALA A 80 4.57 5.28 3.54
N VAL A 81 3.86 4.99 4.63
CA VAL A 81 2.50 4.44 4.54
C VAL A 81 1.51 5.47 4.00
N THR A 82 1.66 6.75 4.34
CA THR A 82 0.81 7.83 3.78
C THR A 82 1.03 7.98 2.27
N ASP A 83 2.26 7.84 1.81
CA ASP A 83 2.57 7.88 0.38
C ASP A 83 1.93 6.71 -0.37
N GLU A 84 1.93 5.51 0.21
CA GLU A 84 1.24 4.35 -0.38
C GLU A 84 -0.29 4.50 -0.36
N LEU A 85 -0.87 5.04 0.71
CA LEU A 85 -2.29 5.39 0.75
C LEU A 85 -2.67 6.37 -0.36
N ARG A 86 -1.82 7.38 -0.63
CA ARG A 86 -2.03 8.33 -1.73
C ARG A 86 -1.99 7.63 -3.09
N LYS A 87 -1.04 6.71 -3.31
CA LYS A 87 -0.94 5.95 -4.56
C LYS A 87 -2.16 5.07 -4.79
N LEU A 88 -2.66 4.41 -3.74
CA LEU A 88 -3.88 3.60 -3.79
C LEU A 88 -5.11 4.44 -4.14
N GLY A 89 -5.26 5.63 -3.54
CA GLY A 89 -6.33 6.57 -3.93
C GLY A 89 -6.25 6.94 -5.41
N ASN A 90 -5.08 7.37 -5.86
CA ASN A 90 -4.83 7.73 -7.26
C ASN A 90 -5.05 6.55 -8.23
N TYR A 91 -4.85 5.31 -7.79
CA TYR A 91 -5.09 4.11 -8.59
C TYR A 91 -6.58 3.82 -8.72
N LYS A 92 -7.35 3.89 -7.62
CA LYS A 92 -8.81 3.72 -7.63
C LYS A 92 -9.50 4.75 -8.53
N ASP A 93 -9.01 6.00 -8.53
CA ASP A 93 -9.53 7.05 -9.41
C ASP A 93 -9.31 6.71 -10.91
N LYS A 94 -8.16 6.11 -11.25
CA LYS A 94 -7.84 5.69 -12.61
C LYS A 94 -8.66 4.49 -13.05
N GLU A 95 -8.90 3.50 -12.18
CA GLU A 95 -9.77 2.37 -12.49
C GLU A 95 -11.21 2.82 -12.75
N THR A 96 -11.73 3.73 -11.91
CA THR A 96 -13.07 4.30 -12.09
C THR A 96 -13.21 5.04 -13.42
N THR A 97 -12.16 5.74 -13.86
CA THR A 97 -12.14 6.45 -15.15
C THR A 97 -12.01 5.49 -16.35
N VAL A 98 -11.31 4.37 -16.18
CA VAL A 98 -11.13 3.34 -17.22
C VAL A 98 -12.38 2.45 -17.36
N GLU A 99 -13.14 2.22 -16.29
CA GLU A 99 -14.40 1.48 -16.34
C GLU A 99 -15.55 2.29 -16.97
N MET A 100 -15.62 3.61 -16.76
CA MET A 100 -16.60 4.46 -17.45
C MET A 100 -16.34 4.66 -18.95
N SER A 101 -15.13 4.34 -19.42
CA SER A 101 -14.74 4.43 -20.84
C SER A 101 -14.70 3.08 -21.56
N ARG A 102 -14.97 1.97 -20.86
CA ARG A 102 -15.14 0.65 -21.47
C ARG A 102 -16.64 0.34 -21.55
N PRO A 103 -17.24 0.24 -22.75
CA PRO A 103 -18.64 -0.20 -22.84
C PRO A 103 -18.78 -1.56 -22.15
N PRO A 104 -19.94 -1.86 -21.53
CA PRO A 104 -20.13 -3.06 -20.75
C PRO A 104 -19.75 -4.27 -21.59
N LYS A 105 -18.83 -5.09 -21.06
CA LYS A 105 -18.39 -6.33 -21.70
C LYS A 105 -19.53 -7.33 -21.61
N VAL A 106 -20.47 -7.24 -22.55
CA VAL A 106 -21.52 -8.25 -22.74
C VAL A 106 -20.78 -9.54 -23.07
N ARG A 107 -20.71 -10.49 -22.12
CA ARG A 107 -20.26 -11.84 -22.43
C ARG A 107 -21.23 -12.39 -23.49
N PRO A 108 -20.79 -12.71 -24.71
CA PRO A 108 -21.68 -13.40 -25.63
C PRO A 108 -22.01 -14.75 -24.99
N LYS A 109 -23.28 -14.96 -24.66
CA LYS A 109 -23.78 -16.31 -24.41
C LYS A 109 -23.72 -17.01 -25.77
N ASN A 110 -22.89 -18.04 -25.88
CA ASN A 110 -22.89 -18.90 -27.04
C ASN A 110 -24.25 -19.60 -27.10
N LEU A 111 -25.15 -19.06 -27.92
CA LEU A 111 -26.33 -19.76 -28.39
C LEU A 111 -26.29 -19.69 -29.91
N THR A 112 -25.75 -20.74 -30.52
CA THR A 112 -25.83 -20.96 -31.96
C THR A 112 -27.29 -21.13 -32.36
N PHE A 113 -27.85 -20.18 -33.09
CA PHE A 113 -28.89 -20.45 -34.09
C PHE A 113 -28.71 -19.49 -35.27
N GLY A 114 -28.82 -20.03 -36.47
CA GLY A 114 -28.14 -19.52 -37.65
C GLY A 114 -28.66 -18.22 -38.24
N GLY A 115 -27.79 -17.63 -39.07
CA GLY A 115 -28.17 -16.86 -40.24
C GLY A 115 -28.43 -15.37 -40.02
N ILE A 116 -27.72 -14.57 -40.81
CA ILE A 116 -28.00 -13.18 -41.21
C ILE A 116 -27.38 -12.09 -40.32
N PHE A 117 -26.26 -11.57 -40.80
CA PHE A 117 -25.72 -10.24 -40.48
C PHE A 117 -26.69 -9.17 -40.99
N MET A 118 -27.09 -8.22 -40.15
CA MET A 118 -27.65 -6.94 -40.58
C MET A 118 -27.29 -5.84 -39.59
N THR A 119 -26.40 -4.95 -40.04
CA THR A 119 -26.00 -3.72 -39.36
C THR A 119 -27.10 -2.68 -39.51
N LYS A 120 -27.66 -2.18 -38.41
CA LYS A 120 -28.40 -0.91 -38.41
C LYS A 120 -27.84 0.02 -37.34
N TYR A 121 -27.12 1.05 -37.78
CA TYR A 121 -26.98 2.27 -37.00
C TYR A 121 -28.32 2.99 -37.05
N SER A 122 -28.95 3.20 -35.89
CA SER A 122 -30.06 4.14 -35.74
C SER A 122 -29.64 5.21 -34.76
N LEU A 123 -29.22 6.35 -35.30
CA LEU A 123 -29.16 7.62 -34.58
C LEU A 123 -30.60 8.06 -34.33
N GLU A 124 -31.06 8.01 -33.08
CA GLU A 124 -32.24 8.78 -32.67
C GLU A 124 -31.85 9.68 -31.50
N THR A 125 -31.64 10.93 -31.87
CA THR A 125 -31.81 12.15 -31.10
C THR A 125 -33.18 12.18 -30.41
N LYS A 126 -33.23 12.60 -29.14
CA LYS A 126 -34.28 13.39 -28.43
C LYS A 126 -34.15 13.13 -26.92
N LEU A 127 -34.20 14.11 -26.02
CA LEU A 127 -34.68 15.50 -26.06
C LEU A 127 -33.74 16.40 -25.25
#